data_AF-A0A7X7NYY1-F1
#
_entry.id   AF-A0A7X7NYY1-F1
#
_cell.length_a   1.000
_cell.length_b   1.000
_cell.length_c   1.000
_cell.angle_alpha   90.00
_cell.angle_beta   90.00
_cell.angle_gamma   90.00
#
_symmetry.space_group_name_H-M   'P 1'
#
loop_
_entity.id
_entity.type
_entity.pdbx_description
1 polymer ?
#
loop_
_entity_poly.entity_id
_entity_poly.type
_entity_poly.pdbx_seq_one_letter_code
_entity_poly.pdbx_strand_id
1 'polypeptide(L)' 'MADKQELIDKLTELFPDKQASCSEARKAAAELGVELREMGKLCDLAGIKIYGCELGCF' A
#
# COMPACT_ATOMS: atom_id res chain seq x y z
N MET A 1 -16.19 -12.19 -1.51
CA MET A 1 -14.76 -12.59 -1.48
C MET A 1 -14.14 -12.11 -2.79
N ALA A 2 -13.75 -10.85 -2.95
CA ALA A 2 -12.90 -10.43 -4.08
C ALA A 2 -12.54 -8.94 -4.00
N ASP A 3 -11.70 -8.53 -3.05
CA ASP A 3 -11.22 -7.14 -3.05
C ASP A 3 -9.75 -7.00 -2.65
N LYS A 4 -8.97 -8.09 -2.61
CA LYS A 4 -7.50 -8.00 -2.42
C LYS A 4 -6.75 -7.86 -3.75
N GLN A 5 -7.25 -8.52 -4.79
CA GLN A 5 -6.60 -8.50 -6.11
C GLN A 5 -6.63 -7.09 -6.71
N GLU A 6 -7.78 -6.40 -6.64
CA GLU A 6 -7.95 -5.04 -7.17
C GLU A 6 -7.06 -4.02 -6.46
N LEU A 7 -6.87 -4.17 -5.14
CA LEU A 7 -5.97 -3.32 -4.36
C LEU A 7 -4.51 -3.52 -4.78
N ILE A 8 -4.09 -4.77 -4.96
CA ILE A 8 -2.72 -5.12 -5.40
C ILE A 8 -2.45 -4.61 -6.81
N ASP A 9 -3.43 -4.72 -7.71
CA ASP A 9 -3.30 -4.23 -9.08
C ASP A 9 -3.10 -2.70 -9.10
N LYS A 10 -3.98 -1.96 -8.43
CA LYS A 10 -3.84 -0.50 -8.26
C LYS A 10 -2.53 -0.10 -7.59
N LEU A 11 -2.10 -0.84 -6.57
CA LEU A 11 -0.82 -0.62 -5.90
C LEU A 11 0.36 -0.83 -6.87
N THR A 12 0.30 -1.84 -7.73
CA THR A 12 1.36 -2.13 -8.70
C THR A 12 1.40 -1.07 -9.81
N GLU A 13 0.24 -0.52 -10.20
CA GLU A 13 0.15 0.60 -11.14
C GLU A 13 0.65 1.92 -10.53
N LEU A 14 0.31 2.19 -9.26
CA LEU A 14 0.77 3.38 -8.52
C LEU A 14 2.28 3.31 -8.20
N PHE A 15 2.80 2.11 -7.94
CA PHE A 15 4.18 1.88 -7.50
C PHE A 15 4.92 0.92 -8.45
N PRO A 16 5.24 1.34 -9.69
CA PRO A 16 5.93 0.50 -10.66
C PRO A 16 7.34 0.07 -10.19
N ASP A 17 7.98 0.87 -9.33
CA ASP A 17 9.30 0.59 -8.78
C ASP A 17 9.28 -0.35 -7.57
N LYS A 18 8.11 -0.89 -7.19
CA LYS A 18 7.89 -1.66 -5.96
C LYS A 18 8.32 -0.90 -4.70
N GLN A 19 8.19 0.42 -4.73
CA GLN A 19 8.51 1.29 -3.61
C GLN A 19 7.38 2.28 -3.41
N ALA A 20 6.88 2.41 -2.19
CA ALA A 20 5.80 3.32 -1.82
C ALA A 20 6.24 4.25 -0.70
N SER A 21 5.92 5.54 -0.80
CA SER A 21 6.14 6.45 0.33
C SER A 21 5.04 6.24 1.38
N CYS A 22 5.33 6.49 2.67
CA CYS A 22 4.30 6.41 3.72
C CYS A 22 3.06 7.26 3.40
N SER A 23 3.26 8.45 2.81
CA SER A 23 2.17 9.32 2.34
C SER A 23 1.34 8.72 1.22
N GLU A 24 1.98 8.01 0.28
CA GLU A 24 1.28 7.38 -0.84
C GLU A 24 0.52 6.14 -0.40
N ALA A 25 1.12 5.31 0.46
CA ALA A 25 0.42 4.20 1.11
C ALA A 25 -0.79 4.70 1.91
N ARG A 26 -0.67 5.85 2.59
CA ARG A 26 -1.79 6.47 3.33
C ARG A 26 -2.90 6.98 2.42
N LYS A 27 -2.54 7.64 1.30
CA LYS A 27 -3.49 8.11 0.29
C LYS A 27 -4.23 6.94 -0.34
N ALA A 28 -3.51 5.94 -0.83
CA ALA A 28 -4.11 4.77 -1.45
C ALA A 28 -4.99 4.02 -0.45
N ALA A 29 -4.58 3.87 0.81
CA ALA A 29 -5.41 3.30 1.86
C ALA A 29 -6.72 4.10 2.07
N ALA A 30 -6.64 5.43 2.10
CA ALA A 30 -7.81 6.30 2.24
C ALA A 30 -8.74 6.25 1.02
N GLU A 31 -8.20 6.26 -0.19
CA GLU A 31 -8.98 6.14 -1.44
C GLU A 31 -9.69 4.79 -1.56
N LEU A 32 -9.05 3.75 -1.04
CA LEU A 32 -9.55 2.38 -1.08
C LEU A 32 -10.39 2.02 0.15
N GLY A 33 -10.45 2.90 1.15
CA GLY A 33 -11.13 2.65 2.43
C GLY A 33 -10.50 1.53 3.27
N VAL A 34 -9.21 1.25 3.07
CA VAL A 34 -8.45 0.19 3.73
C VAL A 34 -7.75 0.75 4.96
N GLU A 35 -7.69 -0.02 6.05
CA GLU A 35 -6.91 0.37 7.21
C GLU A 35 -5.41 0.39 6.89
N LEU A 36 -4.66 1.33 7.45
CA LEU A 36 -3.21 1.43 7.25
C LEU A 36 -2.49 0.12 7.60
N ARG A 37 -2.90 -0.53 8.68
CA ARG A 37 -2.35 -1.84 9.08
C ARG A 37 -2.53 -2.92 8.02
N GLU A 38 -3.66 -2.89 7.32
CA GLU A 38 -3.96 -3.85 6.26
C GLU A 38 -3.28 -3.45 4.95
N MET A 39 -3.16 -2.15 4.69
CA MET A 39 -2.38 -1.62 3.57
C MET A 39 -0.92 -2.04 3.63
N GLY A 40 -0.28 -2.03 4.80
CA GLY A 40 1.10 -2.52 4.95
C GLY A 40 1.23 -3.98 4.59
N LYS A 41 0.27 -4.82 5.01
CA LYS A 41 0.22 -6.23 4.60
C LYS A 41 0.02 -6.37 3.10
N LEU A 42 -0.82 -5.55 2.48
CA LEU A 42 -1.05 -5.59 1.03
C LEU A 42 0.20 -5.17 0.25
N CYS A 43 0.88 -4.11 0.68
CA CYS A 43 2.15 -3.70 0.11
C CYS A 43 3.20 -4.80 0.27
N ASP A 44 3.33 -5.40 1.45
CA ASP A 44 4.26 -6.51 1.70
C ASP A 44 3.96 -7.73 0.82
N LEU A 45 2.68 -8.10 0.69
CA LEU A 45 2.21 -9.18 -0.20
C LEU A 45 2.44 -8.86 -1.68
N ALA A 46 2.31 -7.60 -2.08
CA ALA A 46 2.61 -7.11 -3.43
C ALA A 46 4.13 -6.98 -3.68
N GLY A 47 4.96 -7.13 -2.64
CA GLY A 47 6.40 -6.94 -2.71
C GLY A 47 6.82 -5.47 -2.81
N ILE A 48 5.95 -4.55 -2.41
CA ILE A 48 6.16 -3.10 -2.41
C ILE A 48 6.79 -2.70 -1.08
N LYS A 49 8.00 -2.14 -1.13
CA LYS A 49 8.70 -1.61 0.03
C LYS A 49 8.18 -0.22 0.37
N ILE A 50 7.64 -0.08 1.59
CA ILE A 50 7.30 1.25 2.09
C ILE A 50 8.57 1.93 2.61
N TYR A 51 8.89 3.12 2.11
CA TYR A 51 10.02 3.92 2.55
C TYR A 51 9.58 5.29 3.10
N GLY A 52 10.44 5.92 3.89
CA GLY A 52 10.12 7.22 4.50
C GLY A 52 8.93 7.15 5.46
N CYS A 53 8.82 6.07 6.26
CA CYS A 53 7.82 6.02 7.32
C CYS A 53 8.21 6.97 8.45
N GLU A 54 7.69 8.19 8.39
CA GLU A 54 7.94 9.25 9.37
C GLU A 54 7.44 8.90 10.78
N LEU A 55 6.59 7.87 10.91
CA LEU A 55 5.94 7.47 12.14
C LEU A 55 6.31 6.05 12.62
N GLY A 56 7.16 5.31 11.90
CA GLY A 56 7.52 3.93 12.25
C GLY A 56 6.35 2.94 12.29
N CYS A 57 5.27 3.23 11.57
CA CYS A 57 4.05 2.41 11.51
C CYS A 57 4.13 1.24 10.51
N PHE A 58 5.17 1.19 9.67
CA PHE A 58 5.40 0.17 8.65
C PHE A 58 6.82 -0.35 8.73
#